data_AF-A0A402CVR5-F1
#
_entry.id   AF-A0A402CVR5-F1
#
_cell.length_a   1.000
_cell.length_b   1.000
_cell.length_c   1.000
_cell.angle_alpha   90.00
_cell.angle_beta   90.00
_cell.angle_gamma   90.00
#
_symmetry.space_group_name_H-M   'P 1'
#
loop_
_entity.id
_entity.type
_entity.pdbx_description
1 polymer ?
#
loop_
_entity_poly.entity_id
_entity_poly.type
_entity_poly.pdbx_seq_one_letter_code
_entity_poly.pdbx_strand_id
1 'polypeptide(L)' 'MRTTPTRRWYLAWLAEYKALGGHDGPATLHAVWTNYALPAYQYGASARVAAWAAVTASRIYGDMASYKELAGY' A
#
# COMPACT_ATOMS: atom_id res chain seq x y z
N MET A 1 12.77 0.37 -17.68
CA MET A 1 12.04 0.29 -16.39
C MET A 1 11.69 -1.16 -16.11
N ARG A 2 12.03 -1.70 -14.92
CA ARG A 2 11.53 -3.03 -14.51
C ARG A 2 10.05 -2.89 -14.17
N THR A 3 9.20 -3.50 -14.97
CA THR A 3 7.74 -3.40 -14.84
C THR A 3 7.17 -4.36 -13.80
N THR A 4 7.88 -5.47 -13.56
CA THR A 4 7.42 -6.52 -12.64
C THR A 4 8.36 -6.64 -11.43
N PRO A 5 7.84 -6.54 -10.20
CA PRO A 5 8.62 -6.80 -8.99
C PRO A 5 9.00 -8.27 -8.87
N THR A 6 10.21 -8.51 -8.38
CA THR A 6 10.64 -9.88 -8.07
C THR A 6 9.82 -10.44 -6.91
N ARG A 7 9.66 -11.77 -6.85
CA ARG A 7 8.99 -12.44 -5.72
C ARG A 7 9.63 -12.06 -4.37
N ARG A 8 10.96 -11.95 -4.33
CA ARG A 8 11.70 -11.53 -3.13
C ARG A 8 11.31 -10.11 -2.69
N TRP A 9 11.22 -9.19 -3.65
CA TRP A 9 10.82 -7.81 -3.36
C TRP A 9 9.37 -7.74 -2.87
N TYR A 10 8.45 -8.47 -3.52
CA TYR A 10 7.06 -8.56 -3.11
C TYR A 10 6.90 -9.05 -1.66
N LEU A 11 7.58 -10.14 -1.30
CA LEU A 11 7.51 -10.70 0.05
C LEU A 11 8.11 -9.75 1.10
N ALA A 12 9.20 -9.06 0.77
CA ALA A 12 9.77 -8.05 1.65
C ALA A 12 8.81 -6.87 1.86
N TRP A 13 8.15 -6.40 0.80
CA TRP A 13 7.15 -5.35 0.88
C TRP A 13 5.97 -5.78 1.75
N LEU A 14 5.45 -6.99 1.56
CA LEU A 14 4.31 -7.51 2.31
C LEU A 14 4.63 -7.64 3.80
N ALA A 15 5.83 -8.10 4.15
CA ALA A 15 6.28 -8.20 5.54
C ALA A 15 6.36 -6.83 6.21
N GLU A 16 6.97 -5.84 5.55
CA GLU A 16 7.07 -4.46 6.06
C GLU A 16 5.68 -3.80 6.16
N TYR A 17 4.81 -4.01 5.16
CA TYR A 17 3.44 -3.47 5.15
C TYR A 17 2.63 -3.97 6.36
N LYS A 18 2.72 -5.27 6.65
CA LYS A 18 2.09 -5.88 7.83
C LYS A 18 2.71 -5.39 9.13
N ALA A 19 4.04 -5.28 9.21
CA ALA A 19 4.72 -4.78 10.40
C ALA A 19 4.33 -3.32 10.74
N LEU A 20 4.00 -2.51 9.74
CA LEU A 20 3.53 -1.14 9.90
C LEU A 20 2.03 -1.04 10.23
N GLY A 21 1.33 -2.16 10.41
CA GLY A 21 -0.11 -2.20 10.66
C GLY A 21 -0.95 -1.90 9.43
N GLY A 22 -0.48 -2.31 8.25
CA GLY A 22 -1.27 -2.27 7.03
C GLY A 22 -2.54 -3.12 7.13
N HIS A 23 -3.56 -2.77 6.33
CA HIS A 23 -4.85 -3.43 6.38
C HIS A 23 -4.81 -4.81 5.71
N ASP A 24 -5.32 -5.81 6.41
CA ASP A 24 -5.37 -7.19 5.94
C ASP A 24 -6.77 -7.52 5.41
N GLY A 25 -6.90 -7.50 4.08
CA GLY A 25 -8.08 -7.97 3.35
C GLY A 25 -7.71 -8.20 1.88
N PRO A 26 -8.14 -9.27 1.20
CA PRO A 26 -7.69 -9.57 -0.16
C PRO A 26 -7.92 -8.43 -1.15
N ALA A 27 -9.10 -7.81 -1.09
CA ALA A 27 -9.46 -6.67 -1.94
C ALA A 27 -8.65 -5.40 -1.58
N THR A 28 -8.51 -5.10 -0.29
CA THR A 28 -7.74 -3.93 0.19
C THR A 28 -6.26 -4.07 -0.13
N LEU A 29 -5.68 -5.25 0.08
CA LEU A 29 -4.28 -5.54 -0.23
C LEU A 29 -4.02 -5.42 -1.74
N HIS A 30 -4.95 -5.91 -2.57
CA HIS A 30 -4.87 -5.76 -4.01
C HIS A 30 -4.95 -4.29 -4.44
N ALA A 31 -5.86 -3.51 -3.86
CA ALA A 31 -5.97 -2.07 -4.14
C ALA A 31 -4.70 -1.31 -3.72
N VAL A 32 -4.16 -1.61 -2.54
CA VAL A 32 -2.94 -0.98 -2.02
C VAL A 32 -1.73 -1.35 -2.87
N TRP A 33 -1.65 -2.62 -3.29
CA TRP A 33 -0.63 -3.10 -4.19
C TRP A 33 -0.64 -2.34 -5.52
N THR A 34 -1.79 -2.29 -6.17
CA THR A 34 -1.95 -1.71 -7.51
C THR A 34 -1.77 -0.20 -7.51
N ASN A 35 -2.29 0.51 -6.51
CA ASN A 35 -2.29 1.97 -6.49
C ASN A 35 -1.04 2.59 -5.86
N TYR A 36 -0.34 1.89 -4.96
CA TYR A 36 0.78 2.48 -4.22
C TYR A 36 2.07 1.67 -4.34
N ALA A 37 2.04 0.36 -4.05
CA ALA A 37 3.27 -0.43 -3.96
C ALA A 37 3.93 -0.66 -5.34
N LEU A 38 3.14 -1.01 -6.36
CA LEU A 38 3.63 -1.28 -7.70
C LEU A 38 4.18 -0.01 -8.39
N PRO A 39 3.49 1.15 -8.37
CA PRO A 39 4.06 2.39 -8.86
C PRO A 39 5.36 2.77 -8.15
N ALA A 40 5.41 2.67 -6.81
CA ALA A 40 6.63 2.96 -6.05
C ALA A 40 7.81 2.08 -6.51
N TYR A 41 7.58 0.79 -6.74
CA TYR A 41 8.59 -0.10 -7.32
C TYR A 41 9.06 0.35 -8.70
N GLN A 42 8.13 0.78 -9.57
CA GLN A 42 8.46 1.23 -10.93
C GLN A 42 9.32 2.50 -10.93
N TYR A 43 9.18 3.36 -9.90
CA TYR A 43 10.07 4.50 -9.65
C TYR A 43 11.41 4.13 -9.01
N GLY A 44 11.67 2.85 -8.74
CA GLY A 44 12.91 2.36 -8.15
C GLY A 44 12.92 2.39 -6.62
N ALA A 45 11.76 2.52 -5.96
CA ALA A 45 11.69 2.51 -4.51
C ALA A 45 12.04 1.13 -3.91
N SER A 46 12.61 1.15 -2.71
CA SER A 46 12.81 -0.07 -1.92
C SER A 46 11.48 -0.61 -1.39
N ALA A 47 11.44 -1.89 -1.04
CA ALA A 47 10.25 -2.54 -0.48
C ALA A 47 9.73 -1.83 0.79
N ARG A 48 10.65 -1.37 1.65
CA ARG A 48 10.32 -0.63 2.88
C ARG A 48 9.69 0.73 2.58
N VAL A 49 10.23 1.48 1.62
CA VAL A 49 9.66 2.79 1.22
C VAL A 49 8.28 2.60 0.60
N ALA A 50 8.12 1.59 -0.27
CA ALA A 50 6.82 1.26 -0.85
C ALA A 50 5.79 0.84 0.20
N ALA A 51 6.19 0.09 1.23
CA ALA A 51 5.32 -0.29 2.34
C ALA A 51 4.90 0.91 3.19
N TRP A 52 5.83 1.80 3.53
CA TRP A 52 5.52 3.05 4.24
C TRP A 52 4.56 3.94 3.45
N ALA A 53 4.79 4.12 2.15
CA ALA A 53 3.91 4.90 1.27
C ALA A 53 2.51 4.30 1.20
N ALA A 54 2.42 2.98 1.05
CA ALA A 54 1.17 2.23 1.04
C ALA A 54 0.37 2.39 2.35
N VAL A 55 1.01 2.25 3.51
CA VAL A 55 0.34 2.44 4.81
C VAL A 55 -0.12 3.88 4.98
N THR A 56 0.75 4.85 4.68
CA THR A 56 0.44 6.28 4.82
C THR A 56 -0.75 6.67 3.95
N ALA A 57 -0.76 6.25 2.67
CA ALA A 57 -1.88 6.50 1.78
C ALA A 57 -3.15 5.80 2.27
N SER A 58 -3.08 4.51 2.64
CA SER A 58 -4.25 3.77 3.12
C SER A 58 -4.89 4.40 4.37
N ARG A 59 -4.08 4.98 5.27
CA ARG A 59 -4.57 5.71 6.43
C ARG A 59 -5.26 7.01 6.04
N ILE A 60 -4.67 7.80 5.15
CA ILE A 60 -5.28 9.06 4.67
C ILE A 60 -6.62 8.79 3.97
N TYR A 61 -6.70 7.76 3.12
CA TYR A 61 -7.93 7.40 2.41
C TYR A 61 -8.95 6.70 3.30
N GLY A 62 -8.52 5.87 4.25
CA GLY A 62 -9.38 5.29 5.26
C GLY A 62 -10.04 6.39 6.11
N ASP A 63 -9.24 7.35 6.56
CA ASP A 63 -9.71 8.49 7.37
C ASP A 63 -10.66 9.39 6.56
N MET A 64 -10.36 9.65 5.27
CA MET A 64 -11.26 10.37 4.35
C MET A 64 -12.59 9.64 4.09
N ALA A 65 -12.58 8.30 4.00
CA ALA A 65 -13.80 7.52 3.81
C ALA A 65 -14.69 7.58 5.06
N SER A 66 -14.11 7.43 6.25
CA SER A 66 -14.82 7.64 7.50
C SER A 66 -15.27 9.09 7.70
N TYR A 67 -14.52 10.08 7.19
CA TYR A 67 -14.93 11.48 7.21
C TYR A 67 -16.17 11.72 6.33
N LYS A 68 -16.27 11.05 5.17
CA LYS A 68 -17.46 11.13 4.32
C LYS A 68 -18.69 10.48 4.95
N GLU A 69 -18.52 9.33 5.62
CA GLU A 69 -19.62 8.69 6.37
C GLU A 69 -20.06 9.52 7.58
N LEU A 70 -19.14 10.12 8.34
CA LEU A 70 -19.46 11.00 9.47
C LEU A 70 -20.04 12.34 9.05
N ALA A 71 -19.70 12.84 7.86
CA ALA A 71 -20.21 14.10 7.32
C ALA A 71 -21.63 13.99 6.71
N GLY A 72 -22.21 12.78 6.65
CA GLY A 72 -23.62 12.59 6.26
C GLY A 72 -23.96 13.06 4.84
N TYR A 73 -23.10 12.73 3.86
CA TYR A 73 -23.40 12.88 2.43
C TYR A 73 -23.82 11.56 1.79
#